data_AF-A0ABC9GNJ2-F1
#
_entry.id   AF-A0ABC9GNJ2-F1
#
_cell.length_a   1.000
_cell.length_b   1.000
_cell.length_c   1.000
_cell.angle_alpha   90.00
_cell.angle_beta   90.00
_cell.angle_gamma   90.00
#
_symmetry.space_group_name_H-M   'P 1'
#
loop_
_entity.id
_entity.type
_entity.pdbx_description
1 polymer ?
#
loop_
_entity_poly.entity_id
_entity_poly.type
_entity_poly.pdbx_seq_one_letter_code
_entity_poly.pdbx_strand_id
1 'polypeptide(L)'
;MSSPAQTEGQTNSSGDLSPEGSLQVACFTEDLHDVTLHFQIVRFSKQIYVWVGCNTAKFGHLYAAATTRPDNRVSVTSVLGGTSDNTGSGMARRLVLKTGLNIVLACNIPKDSPMLEAAAERKLVEKLKGLGYMRPIAGEASTSTAQ
;
A
#
# COMPACT_ATOMS: atom_id res chain seq x y z
N MET A 1 9.29 5.04 -50.88
CA MET A 1 9.44 5.61 -49.52
C MET A 1 8.41 4.92 -48.66
N SER A 2 8.89 4.07 -47.75
CA SER A 2 8.12 3.05 -47.03
C SER A 2 7.30 3.66 -45.88
N SER A 3 6.14 3.04 -45.62
CA SER A 3 5.08 3.30 -44.63
C SER A 3 5.52 3.30 -43.13
N PRO A 4 4.60 3.14 -42.15
CA PRO A 4 3.77 4.15 -41.45
C PRO A 4 4.06 4.17 -39.93
N ALA A 5 3.42 5.04 -39.13
CA ALA A 5 3.42 4.91 -37.66
C ALA A 5 2.04 4.41 -37.17
N GLN A 6 2.04 3.18 -36.68
CA GLN A 6 0.95 2.42 -36.03
C GLN A 6 0.61 3.05 -34.66
N THR A 7 -0.67 3.23 -34.28
CA THR A 7 -1.61 2.29 -33.65
C THR A 7 -1.27 1.88 -32.21
N GLU A 8 -2.12 2.37 -31.30
CA GLU A 8 -2.65 1.79 -30.05
C GLU A 8 -1.72 1.12 -29.01
N GLY A 9 -1.85 1.61 -27.78
CA GLY A 9 -1.42 0.94 -26.55
C GLY A 9 -2.40 1.19 -25.42
N GLN A 10 -3.70 1.00 -25.67
CA GLN A 10 -4.74 1.03 -24.64
C GLN A 10 -4.73 -0.34 -23.93
N THR A 11 -3.98 -0.46 -22.83
CA THR A 11 -4.00 -1.67 -22.00
C THR A 11 -5.24 -1.67 -21.10
N ASN A 12 -6.37 -2.05 -21.68
CA ASN A 12 -7.55 -2.47 -20.93
C ASN A 12 -7.28 -3.89 -20.39
N SER A 13 -6.74 -4.00 -19.18
CA SER A 13 -6.65 -5.29 -18.50
C SER A 13 -7.95 -5.56 -17.74
N SER A 14 -8.98 -5.96 -18.48
CA SER A 14 -10.16 -6.64 -17.95
C SER A 14 -9.74 -8.06 -17.56
N GLY A 15 -9.66 -8.35 -16.27
CA GLY A 15 -9.34 -9.68 -15.76
C GLY A 15 -9.98 -9.88 -14.41
N ASP A 16 -11.23 -10.35 -14.42
CA ASP A 16 -11.83 -11.03 -13.28
C ASP A 16 -11.20 -12.42 -13.17
N LEU A 17 -10.34 -12.62 -12.17
CA LEU A 17 -9.88 -13.93 -11.73
C LEU A 17 -9.64 -13.90 -10.21
N SER A 18 -10.54 -14.52 -9.45
CA SER A 18 -10.15 -15.24 -8.24
C SER A 18 -10.24 -16.74 -8.56
N PRO A 19 -9.25 -17.56 -8.18
CA PRO A 19 -9.21 -18.01 -6.79
C PRO A 19 -7.80 -18.22 -6.22
N GLU A 20 -7.63 -17.94 -4.93
CA GLU A 20 -6.52 -18.38 -4.05
C GLU A 20 -5.14 -18.64 -4.70
N GLY A 21 -4.31 -17.59 -4.84
CA GLY A 21 -2.85 -17.79 -4.92
C GLY A 21 -2.10 -16.92 -5.92
N SER A 22 -2.75 -16.16 -6.80
CA SER A 22 -2.05 -15.26 -7.71
C SER A 22 -1.59 -13.98 -6.99
N LEU A 23 -0.31 -13.65 -7.11
CA LEU A 23 0.27 -12.38 -6.68
C LEU A 23 -0.48 -11.20 -7.33
N GLN A 24 -1.12 -10.34 -6.54
CA GLN A 24 -1.80 -9.15 -7.08
C GLN A 24 -0.92 -7.93 -6.93
N VAL A 25 -0.66 -7.22 -8.02
CA VAL A 25 0.16 -6.00 -8.04
C VAL A 25 -0.69 -4.82 -8.48
N ALA A 26 -0.66 -3.73 -7.72
CA ALA A 26 -1.31 -2.48 -8.07
C ALA A 26 -0.31 -1.32 -8.00
N CYS A 27 -0.17 -0.58 -9.10
CA CYS A 27 0.68 0.60 -9.19
C CYS A 27 -0.20 1.83 -9.44
N PHE A 28 0.13 2.96 -8.81
CA PHE A 28 -0.54 4.23 -9.07
C PHE A 28 0.36 5.39 -8.66
N THR A 29 0.01 6.58 -9.14
CA THR A 29 0.71 7.83 -8.84
C THR A 29 -0.27 8.88 -8.35
N GLU A 30 0.19 9.78 -7.50
CA GLU A 30 -0.58 10.93 -7.04
C GLU A 30 0.29 12.18 -7.08
N ASP A 31 -0.21 13.21 -7.75
CA ASP A 31 0.44 14.53 -7.78
C ASP A 31 -0.10 15.39 -6.64
N LEU A 32 0.82 15.91 -5.82
CA LEU A 32 0.53 16.73 -4.65
C LEU A 32 1.34 18.03 -4.75
N HIS A 33 0.74 19.06 -5.34
CA HIS A 33 1.43 20.30 -5.71
C HIS A 33 2.64 20.02 -6.62
N ASP A 34 3.86 20.32 -6.17
CA ASP A 34 5.11 20.12 -6.91
C ASP A 34 5.80 18.78 -6.59
N VAL A 35 5.08 17.86 -5.93
CA VAL A 35 5.59 16.55 -5.54
C VAL A 35 4.75 15.45 -6.16
N THR A 36 5.39 14.48 -6.81
CA THR A 36 4.72 13.26 -7.31
C THR A 36 5.06 12.09 -6.39
N LEU A 37 4.03 11.45 -5.86
CA LEU A 37 4.14 10.21 -5.10
C LEU A 37 3.87 9.02 -6.01
N HIS A 38 4.73 8.01 -5.93
CA HIS A 38 4.58 6.76 -6.64
C HIS A 38 4.31 5.64 -5.65
N PHE A 39 3.33 4.80 -5.96
CA PHE A 39 2.90 3.71 -5.10
C PHE A 39 2.94 2.39 -5.84
N GLN A 40 3.39 1.35 -5.15
CA GLN A 40 3.25 -0.03 -5.58
C GLN A 40 2.78 -0.88 -4.41
N ILE A 41 1.74 -1.66 -4.63
CA ILE A 41 1.16 -2.59 -3.65
C ILE A 41 1.28 -3.98 -4.25
N VAL A 42 1.82 -4.91 -3.46
CA VAL A 42 1.91 -6.32 -3.81
C VAL A 42 1.24 -7.15 -2.73
N ARG A 43 0.15 -7.82 -3.08
CA ARG A 43 -0.65 -8.65 -2.17
C ARG A 43 -0.22 -10.12 -2.27
N PHE A 44 0.19 -10.67 -1.13
CA PHE A 44 0.42 -12.10 -0.92
C PHE A 44 -0.76 -12.71 -0.14
N SER A 45 -0.69 -13.95 0.33
CA SER A 45 -1.82 -14.55 1.07
C SER A 45 -2.02 -13.94 2.47
N LYS A 46 -0.94 -13.71 3.24
CA LYS A 46 -0.99 -13.22 4.64
C LYS A 46 -0.22 -11.92 4.89
N GLN A 47 0.35 -11.35 3.84
CA GLN A 47 1.09 -10.10 3.92
C GLN A 47 0.80 -9.20 2.72
N ILE A 48 1.10 -7.92 2.88
CA ILE A 48 1.15 -6.94 1.80
C ILE A 48 2.51 -6.27 1.84
N TYR A 49 3.15 -6.20 0.68
CA TYR A 49 4.27 -5.30 0.46
C TYR A 49 3.75 -3.99 -0.13
N VAL A 50 4.25 -2.88 0.38
CA VAL A 50 3.96 -1.53 -0.11
C VAL A 50 5.28 -0.82 -0.36
N TRP A 51 5.39 -0.15 -1.49
CA TRP A 51 6.46 0.80 -1.79
C TRP A 51 5.86 2.17 -2.04
N VAL A 52 6.49 3.20 -1.45
CA VAL A 52 6.15 4.61 -1.62
C VAL A 52 7.40 5.39 -2.00
N GLY A 53 7.44 5.86 -3.24
CA GLY A 53 8.47 6.76 -3.75
C GLY A 53 7.99 8.21 -3.79
N CYS A 54 8.92 9.16 -3.67
CA CYS A 54 8.66 10.59 -3.77
C CYS A 54 9.61 11.21 -4.79
N ASN A 55 9.06 11.77 -5.88
CA ASN A 55 9.74 12.38 -7.04
C ASN A 55 10.71 11.50 -7.83
N THR A 56 11.28 10.48 -7.18
CA THR A 56 12.28 9.56 -7.71
C THR A 56 11.96 8.15 -7.22
N ALA A 57 12.29 7.15 -8.05
CA ALA A 57 12.09 5.74 -7.73
C ALA A 57 13.19 5.21 -6.78
N LYS A 58 13.39 5.87 -5.64
CA LYS A 58 14.33 5.41 -4.60
C LYS A 58 13.62 4.46 -3.64
N PHE A 59 14.33 3.43 -3.20
CA PHE A 59 13.78 2.40 -2.31
C PHE A 59 13.52 2.91 -0.88
N GLY A 60 14.31 3.88 -0.41
CA GLY A 60 14.15 4.49 0.90
C GLY A 60 14.40 3.54 2.07
N HIS A 61 13.69 3.74 3.17
CA HIS A 61 13.74 2.89 4.36
C HIS A 61 12.71 1.76 4.27
N LEU A 62 13.07 0.57 4.75
CA LEU A 62 12.20 -0.60 4.75
C LEU A 62 11.77 -0.96 6.18
N TYR A 63 10.47 -1.05 6.40
CA TYR A 63 9.87 -1.43 7.68
C TYR A 63 9.07 -2.71 7.55
N ALA A 64 9.14 -3.58 8.56
CA ALA A 64 8.25 -4.72 8.69
C ALA A 64 7.38 -4.53 9.93
N ALA A 65 6.07 -4.71 9.78
CA ALA A 65 5.08 -4.54 10.83
C ALA A 65 4.11 -5.71 10.87
N ALA A 66 3.82 -6.21 12.07
CA ALA A 66 2.91 -7.33 12.29
C ALA A 66 2.24 -7.22 13.67
N THR A 67 1.03 -7.78 13.81
CA THR A 67 0.43 -7.97 15.13
C THR A 67 1.12 -9.12 15.86
N THR A 68 1.34 -8.94 17.16
CA THR A 68 1.96 -9.94 18.05
C THR A 68 0.95 -10.44 19.06
N ARG A 69 0.99 -11.74 19.37
CA ARG A 69 0.16 -12.36 20.42
C ARG A 69 0.89 -12.27 21.77
N PRO A 70 0.18 -12.27 22.91
CA PRO A 70 -1.28 -12.37 23.06
C PRO A 70 -2.04 -11.03 22.95
N ASP A 71 -1.39 -9.88 23.12
CA ASP A 71 -2.05 -8.57 23.28
C ASP A 71 -2.43 -7.87 21.96
N ASN A 72 -2.30 -8.56 20.82
CA ASN A 72 -2.54 -8.04 19.46
C ASN A 72 -1.83 -6.70 19.16
N ARG A 73 -0.75 -6.39 19.89
CA ARG A 73 0.05 -5.18 19.71
C ARG A 73 0.81 -5.28 18.40
N VAL A 74 0.83 -4.17 17.65
CA VAL A 74 1.63 -4.11 16.43
C VAL A 74 3.08 -3.80 16.79
N SER A 75 3.97 -4.72 16.43
CA SER A 75 5.41 -4.53 16.47
C SER A 75 5.88 -4.05 15.10
N VAL A 76 6.80 -3.10 15.08
CA VAL A 76 7.41 -2.58 13.86
C VAL A 76 8.92 -2.62 14.03
N THR A 77 9.62 -3.07 12.99
CA THR A 77 11.08 -3.05 12.93
C THR A 77 11.57 -2.44 11.63
N SER A 78 12.69 -1.73 11.67
CA SER A 78 13.42 -1.32 10.47
C SER A 78 14.24 -2.51 9.98
N VAL A 79 14.00 -2.95 8.74
CA VAL A 79 14.72 -4.06 8.10
C VAL A 79 15.93 -3.54 7.33
N LEU A 80 15.75 -2.42 6.64
CA LEU A 80 16.81 -1.75 5.88
C LEU A 80 16.73 -0.25 6.18
N GLY A 81 17.64 0.22 7.02
CA GLY A 81 17.74 1.62 7.41
C GLY A 81 18.84 1.82 8.44
N GLY A 82 19.80 2.69 8.10
CA GLY A 82 21.01 2.98 8.88
C GLY A 82 21.00 4.32 9.63
N THR A 83 19.84 4.96 9.77
CA THR A 83 19.65 6.18 10.57
C THR A 83 18.37 6.06 11.38
N SER A 84 18.28 6.71 12.54
CA SER A 84 17.16 6.63 13.49
C SER A 84 15.83 7.21 12.97
N ASP A 85 15.77 7.56 11.68
CA ASP A 85 14.64 8.21 11.06
C ASP A 85 13.52 7.17 10.82
N ASN A 86 12.38 7.39 11.46
CA ASN A 86 11.29 6.43 11.58
C ASN A 86 10.06 6.82 10.74
N THR A 87 10.27 7.64 9.68
CA THR A 87 9.31 8.26 8.73
C THR A 87 8.51 7.27 7.87
N GLY A 88 7.96 6.25 8.50
CA GLY A 88 7.25 5.16 7.86
C GLY A 88 6.90 4.05 8.85
N SER A 89 7.57 4.01 10.01
CA SER A 89 7.23 3.09 11.10
C SER A 89 5.79 3.30 11.60
N GLY A 90 5.38 4.55 11.77
CA GLY A 90 4.02 4.92 12.19
C GLY A 90 2.98 4.53 11.13
N MET A 91 3.27 4.81 9.86
CA MET A 91 2.43 4.41 8.73
C MET A 91 2.29 2.89 8.66
N ALA A 92 3.40 2.13 8.69
CA ALA A 92 3.37 0.67 8.71
C ALA A 92 2.52 0.13 9.87
N ARG A 93 2.68 0.70 11.07
CA ARG A 93 1.89 0.34 12.24
C ARG A 93 0.39 0.52 12.01
N ARG A 94 -0.01 1.69 11.50
CA ARG A 94 -1.42 2.03 11.25
C ARG A 94 -2.03 1.17 10.14
N LEU A 95 -1.26 0.85 9.11
CA LEU A 95 -1.71 -0.04 8.03
C LEU A 95 -1.98 -1.46 8.53
N VAL A 96 -1.14 -2.01 9.41
CA VAL A 96 -1.40 -3.33 10.04
C VAL A 96 -2.70 -3.29 10.84
N LEU A 97 -2.95 -2.22 11.61
CA LEU A 97 -4.20 -2.09 12.38
C LEU A 97 -5.44 -2.00 11.48
N LYS A 98 -5.33 -1.28 10.36
CA LYS A 98 -6.42 -1.06 9.39
C LYS A 98 -6.73 -2.29 8.53
N THR A 99 -5.70 -3.03 8.11
CA THR A 99 -5.83 -4.20 7.21
C THR A 99 -5.95 -5.51 7.97
N GLY A 100 -5.35 -5.58 9.16
CA GLY A 100 -5.16 -6.83 9.90
C GLY A 100 -4.13 -7.78 9.28
N LEU A 101 -3.33 -7.32 8.32
CA LEU A 101 -2.33 -8.09 7.61
C LEU A 101 -0.92 -7.66 8.02
N ASN A 102 0.06 -8.54 7.82
CA ASN A 102 1.47 -8.17 7.97
C ASN A 102 1.85 -7.21 6.84
N ILE A 103 2.53 -6.12 7.18
CA ILE A 103 2.93 -5.08 6.24
C ILE A 103 4.44 -5.03 6.15
N VAL A 104 4.96 -5.07 4.92
CA VAL A 104 6.33 -4.65 4.62
C VAL A 104 6.26 -3.37 3.82
N LEU A 105 6.78 -2.27 4.35
CA LEU A 105 6.67 -0.94 3.78
C LEU A 105 8.05 -0.39 3.45
N ALA A 106 8.32 -0.16 2.17
CA ALA A 106 9.42 0.66 1.70
C ALA A 106 8.93 2.09 1.49
N CYS A 107 9.58 3.08 2.10
CA CYS A 107 9.15 4.47 2.06
C CYS A 107 10.35 5.40 1.85
N ASN A 108 10.28 6.22 0.80
CA ASN A 108 11.23 7.30 0.51
C ASN A 108 10.51 8.65 0.54
N ILE A 109 9.95 9.03 1.69
CA ILE A 109 9.34 10.36 1.90
C ILE A 109 10.29 11.22 2.73
N PRO A 110 10.54 12.49 2.35
CA PRO A 110 11.34 13.42 3.15
C PRO A 110 10.78 13.61 4.56
N LYS A 111 11.65 13.52 5.58
CA LYS A 111 11.26 13.63 6.99
C LYS A 111 10.76 15.02 7.40
N ASP A 112 11.20 16.06 6.70
CA ASP A 112 10.80 17.45 6.97
C ASP A 112 9.40 17.77 6.40
N SER A 113 8.66 16.77 5.93
CA SER A 113 7.36 16.92 5.27
C SER A 113 6.29 15.97 5.85
N PRO A 114 5.89 16.13 7.13
CA PRO A 114 4.88 15.28 7.76
C PRO A 114 3.52 15.32 7.05
N MET A 115 3.19 16.44 6.38
CA MET A 115 1.98 16.55 5.56
C MET A 115 2.00 15.58 4.37
N LEU A 116 3.17 15.33 3.79
CA LEU A 116 3.34 14.42 2.65
C LEU A 116 3.21 12.97 3.09
N GLU A 117 3.78 12.60 4.25
CA GLU A 117 3.57 11.28 4.86
C GLU A 117 2.07 11.03 5.12
N ALA A 118 1.37 11.99 5.72
CA ALA A 118 -0.05 11.88 5.99
C ALA A 118 -0.90 11.79 4.71
N ALA A 119 -0.53 12.51 3.65
CA ALA A 119 -1.19 12.42 2.36
C ALA A 119 -0.96 11.06 1.68
N ALA A 120 0.29 10.56 1.71
CA ALA A 120 0.64 9.25 1.18
C ALA A 120 -0.12 8.13 1.89
N GLU A 121 -0.18 8.18 3.22
CA GLU A 121 -0.94 7.20 4.00
C GLU A 121 -2.43 7.24 3.64
N ARG A 122 -3.02 8.44 3.54
CA ARG A 122 -4.45 8.59 3.19
C ARG A 122 -4.76 7.93 1.84
N LYS A 123 -3.97 8.24 0.82
CA LYS A 123 -4.14 7.69 -0.53
C LYS A 123 -3.92 6.19 -0.58
N LEU A 124 -2.95 5.69 0.17
CA LEU A 124 -2.72 4.27 0.31
C LEU A 124 -3.92 3.56 0.97
N VAL A 125 -4.47 4.12 2.05
CA VAL A 125 -5.65 3.57 2.71
C VAL A 125 -6.88 3.57 1.79
N GLU A 126 -7.10 4.65 1.03
CA GLU A 126 -8.16 4.72 0.03
C GLU A 126 -8.00 3.61 -1.02
N LYS A 127 -6.78 3.42 -1.55
CA LYS A 127 -6.51 2.36 -2.52
C LYS A 127 -6.69 0.97 -1.93
N LEU A 128 -6.18 0.71 -0.72
CA LEU A 128 -6.35 -0.57 -0.02
C LEU A 128 -7.83 -0.88 0.24
N LYS A 129 -8.65 0.14 0.53
CA LYS A 129 -10.10 0.00 0.65
C LYS A 129 -10.74 -0.37 -0.68
N GLY A 130 -10.38 0.30 -1.77
CA GLY A 130 -10.88 -0.01 -3.11
C GLY A 130 -10.48 -1.41 -3.60
N LEU A 131 -9.35 -1.94 -3.13
CA LEU A 131 -8.89 -3.31 -3.41
C LEU A 131 -9.48 -4.37 -2.47
N GLY A 132 -10.29 -3.98 -1.47
CA GLY A 132 -10.88 -4.92 -0.52
C GLY A 132 -9.90 -5.51 0.52
N TYR A 133 -8.76 -4.85 0.76
CA TYR A 133 -7.75 -5.32 1.72
C TYR A 133 -7.93 -4.77 3.15
N MET A 134 -8.99 -4.00 3.37
CA MET A 134 -9.31 -3.45 4.68
C MET A 134 -9.96 -4.52 5.55
N ARG A 135 -9.66 -4.51 6.85
CA ARG A 135 -10.34 -5.38 7.79
C ARG A 135 -11.83 -5.03 7.80
N PRO A 136 -12.75 -6.02 7.80
CA PRO A 136 -14.16 -5.79 8.06
C PRO A 136 -14.34 -5.09 9.41
N ILE A 137 -15.21 -4.08 9.47
CA ILE A 137 -15.59 -3.48 10.74
C ILE A 137 -16.37 -4.55 11.51
N ALA A 138 -15.82 -5.04 12.61
CA ALA A 138 -16.50 -5.96 13.51
C ALA A 138 -17.68 -5.20 14.15
N GLY A 139 -18.86 -5.26 13.52
CA GLY A 139 -20.05 -4.51 13.91
C GLY A 139 -21.17 -4.51 12.87
N GLU A 140 -20.89 -4.67 11.58
CA GLU A 140 -21.92 -4.89 10.55
C GLU A 140 -22.11 -6.39 10.31
N ALA A 141 -22.59 -7.09 11.34
CA ALA A 141 -23.30 -8.34 11.13
C ALA A 141 -24.64 -7.99 10.48
N SER A 142 -24.80 -8.44 9.24
CA SER A 142 -25.99 -8.35 8.41
C SER A 142 -27.25 -8.64 9.22
N THR A 143 -28.07 -7.62 9.46
CA THR A 143 -29.44 -7.82 9.91
C THR A 143 -30.33 -8.11 8.72
N SER A 144 -31.03 -9.24 8.85
CA SER A 144 -32.32 -9.57 8.23
C SER A 144 -32.37 -10.21 6.84
N THR A 145 -32.15 -11.52 6.84
CA THR A 145 -33.17 -12.57 6.60
C THR A 145 -34.57 -12.12 6.10
N ALA A 146 -34.97 -12.78 5.00
CA ALA A 146 -36.30 -13.23 4.58
C ALA A 146 -37.52 -12.29 4.68
N GLN A 147 -38.09 -12.00 3.51
CA GLN A 147 -39.49 -12.34 3.21
C GLN A 147 -39.66 -12.63 1.72
#